data_AF-A0A955JIV9-F1
#
_entry.id   AF-A0A955JIV9-F1
#
_cell.length_a   1.000
_cell.length_b   1.000
_cell.length_c   1.000
_cell.angle_alpha   90.00
_cell.angle_beta   90.00
_cell.angle_gamma   90.00
#
_symmetry.space_group_name_H-M   'P 1'
#
loop_
_entity.id
_entity.type
_entity.pdbx_description
1 polymer ?
#
loop_
_entity_poly.entity_id
_entity_poly.type
_entity_poly.pdbx_seq_one_letter_code
_entity_poly.pdbx_strand_id
1 'polypeptide(L)'
;MTFSTGKWVTTVTLCDTSGNRYIKEFENFDTSYQYAEQVARTAIVVFLAQVTKLKIVQYQVALVRVEESFVLPASVYGGRTLSLSLPIKGNATKRAAIHIPEPADTLFMGTSGSRYETINWNSGQLLNYLNLFDAAYCYLADGERIDRKDMRGKVVTKKTRKR
;
A
#
# COMPACT_ATOMS: atom_id res chain seq x y z
N MET A 1 30.05 11.37 -2.23
CA MET A 1 28.99 11.12 -3.22
C MET A 1 27.69 11.46 -2.53
N THR A 2 27.16 12.66 -2.78
CA THR A 2 25.99 13.22 -2.10
C THR A 2 24.76 12.69 -2.82
N PHE A 3 23.95 11.88 -2.15
CA PHE A 3 22.74 11.31 -2.73
C PHE A 3 21.62 12.36 -2.73
N SER A 4 20.87 12.46 -3.82
CA SER A 4 19.77 13.42 -3.97
C SER A 4 18.51 12.92 -3.28
N THR A 5 17.80 13.84 -2.62
CA THR A 5 16.46 13.69 -2.05
C THR A 5 15.50 13.04 -3.06
N GLY A 6 14.58 12.20 -2.56
CA GLY A 6 13.73 11.29 -3.34
C GLY A 6 13.27 11.81 -4.70
N LYS A 7 13.68 11.10 -5.76
CA LYS A 7 13.31 11.41 -7.15
C LYS A 7 12.01 10.71 -7.51
N TRP A 8 11.21 11.35 -8.36
CA TRP A 8 10.01 10.73 -8.95
C TRP A 8 10.35 10.10 -10.29
N VAL A 9 9.90 8.88 -10.53
CA VAL A 9 10.01 8.19 -11.81
C VAL A 9 8.64 8.04 -12.44
N THR A 10 8.54 8.41 -13.71
CA THR A 10 7.37 8.16 -14.54
C THR A 10 7.62 6.90 -15.35
N THR A 11 6.78 5.87 -15.17
CA THR A 11 6.80 4.65 -15.99
C THR A 11 5.64 4.68 -16.97
N VAL A 12 5.89 4.51 -18.26
CA VAL A 12 4.87 4.43 -19.31
C VAL A 12 4.87 3.03 -19.91
N THR A 13 3.70 2.39 -19.97
CA THR A 13 3.52 1.11 -20.65
C THR A 13 2.83 1.32 -22.00
N LEU A 14 3.48 0.88 -23.07
CA LEU A 14 2.96 0.91 -24.43
C LEU A 14 2.62 -0.50 -24.90
N CYS A 15 1.70 -0.62 -25.84
CA CYS A 15 1.24 -1.88 -26.40
C CYS A 15 1.15 -1.80 -27.94
N ASP A 16 1.50 -2.88 -28.61
CA ASP A 16 1.28 -3.04 -30.06
C ASP A 16 -0.06 -3.75 -30.35
N THR A 17 -0.37 -3.94 -31.63
CA THR A 17 -1.60 -4.65 -32.07
C THR A 17 -1.61 -6.14 -31.74
N SER A 18 -0.45 -6.72 -31.41
CA SER A 18 -0.28 -8.13 -31.06
C SER A 18 -0.35 -8.36 -29.54
N GLY A 19 -0.51 -7.30 -28.74
CA GLY A 19 -0.54 -7.38 -27.28
C GLY A 19 0.83 -7.34 -26.60
N ASN A 20 1.92 -7.14 -27.35
CA ASN A 20 3.26 -7.03 -26.77
C ASN A 20 3.39 -5.71 -26.01
N ARG A 21 3.97 -5.79 -24.81
CA ARG A 21 4.12 -4.63 -23.91
C ARG A 21 5.56 -4.13 -23.89
N TYR A 22 5.68 -2.81 -23.92
CA TYR A 22 6.95 -2.09 -23.84
C TYR A 22 6.90 -1.12 -22.67
N ILE A 23 7.93 -1.11 -21.84
CA ILE A 23 7.99 -0.26 -20.65
C ILE A 23 9.10 0.77 -20.85
N LYS A 24 8.80 2.04 -20.56
CA LYS A 24 9.76 3.15 -20.55
C LYS A 24 9.71 3.84 -19.21
N GLU A 25 10.89 4.19 -18.68
CA GLU A 25 11.06 4.88 -17.41
C GLU A 25 11.76 6.21 -17.63
N PHE A 26 11.28 7.24 -16.93
CA PHE A 26 11.79 8.60 -17.01
C PHE A 26 11.99 9.12 -15.58
N GLU A 27 13.22 9.50 -15.25
CA GLU A 27 13.49 10.23 -14.01
C GLU A 27 13.04 11.68 -14.15
N ASN A 28 12.22 12.16 -13.22
CA ASN A 28 11.84 13.56 -13.14
C ASN A 28 12.92 14.34 -12.39
N PHE A 29 13.18 15.57 -12.85
CA PHE A 29 14.17 16.46 -12.24
C PHE A 29 13.70 17.04 -10.90
N ASP A 30 12.40 17.24 -10.74
CA ASP A 30 11.81 17.82 -9.53
C ASP A 30 11.49 16.75 -8.48
N THR A 31 11.53 17.14 -7.21
CA THR A 31 11.28 16.25 -6.06
C THR A 31 9.82 16.31 -5.59
N SER A 32 8.96 17.11 -6.21
CA SER A 32 7.52 17.19 -5.91
C SER A 32 6.68 16.27 -6.80
N TYR A 33 5.69 15.62 -6.17
CA TYR A 33 4.75 14.75 -6.87
C TYR A 33 3.92 15.52 -7.90
N GLN A 34 3.42 16.71 -7.53
CA GLN A 34 2.52 17.50 -8.38
C GLN A 34 3.21 17.89 -9.68
N TYR A 35 4.49 18.26 -9.63
CA TYR A 35 5.28 18.55 -10.82
C TYR A 35 5.51 17.28 -11.66
N ALA A 36 5.93 16.18 -11.03
CA ALA A 36 6.18 14.92 -11.74
C ALA A 36 4.92 14.40 -12.46
N GLU A 37 3.75 14.49 -11.82
CA GLU A 37 2.46 14.12 -12.41
C GLU A 37 2.08 15.06 -13.56
N GLN A 38 2.27 16.37 -13.40
CA GLN A 38 2.02 17.33 -14.47
C GLN A 38 2.90 17.05 -15.69
N VAL A 39 4.21 16.87 -15.49
CA VAL A 39 5.17 16.55 -16.56
C VAL A 39 4.85 15.22 -17.24
N ALA A 40 4.48 14.20 -16.47
CA ALA A 40 4.03 12.92 -17.02
C ALA A 40 2.88 13.11 -18.01
N ARG A 41 1.85 13.87 -17.60
CA ARG A 41 0.64 14.10 -18.40
C ARG A 41 0.84 15.01 -19.60
N THR A 42 1.50 16.16 -19.42
CA THR A 42 1.53 17.20 -20.45
C THR A 42 2.74 17.14 -21.36
N ALA A 43 3.83 16.48 -20.93
CA ALA A 43 5.04 16.35 -21.72
C ALA A 43 5.30 14.89 -22.12
N ILE A 44 5.56 13.99 -21.16
CA ILE A 44 6.05 12.64 -21.46
C ILE A 44 5.03 11.85 -22.30
N VAL A 45 3.78 11.77 -21.85
CA VAL A 45 2.73 11.02 -22.57
C VAL A 45 2.42 11.66 -23.92
N VAL A 46 2.34 13.00 -23.98
CA VAL A 46 2.05 13.74 -25.22
C VAL A 46 3.16 13.57 -26.25
N PHE A 47 4.43 13.76 -25.87
CA PHE A 47 5.55 13.59 -26.78
C PHE A 47 5.72 12.13 -27.21
N LEU A 48 5.57 11.17 -26.30
CA LEU A 48 5.61 9.75 -26.67
C LEU A 48 4.54 9.41 -27.72
N ALA A 49 3.30 9.89 -27.54
CA ALA A 49 2.22 9.67 -28.49
C ALA A 49 2.49 10.27 -29.89
N GLN A 50 3.35 11.29 -29.99
CA GLN A 50 3.76 11.87 -31.27
C GLN A 50 4.87 11.09 -31.97
N VAL A 51 5.77 10.44 -31.21
CA VAL A 51 6.96 9.76 -31.76
C VAL A 51 6.82 8.24 -31.86
N THR A 52 5.72 7.65 -31.37
CA THR A 52 5.48 6.20 -31.43
C THR A 52 4.15 5.86 -32.10
N LYS A 53 4.12 4.72 -32.81
CA LYS A 53 2.88 4.11 -33.31
C LYS A 53 2.21 3.18 -32.30
N LEU A 54 2.91 2.86 -31.20
CA LEU A 54 2.38 2.04 -30.11
C LEU A 54 1.28 2.80 -29.34
N LYS A 55 0.30 2.08 -28.80
CA LYS A 55 -0.73 2.68 -27.94
C LYS A 55 -0.24 2.74 -26.50
N ILE A 56 -0.36 3.90 -25.87
CA ILE A 56 -0.10 4.05 -24.44
C ILE A 56 -1.28 3.43 -23.69
N VAL A 57 -1.02 2.40 -22.88
CA VAL A 57 -2.05 1.69 -22.09
C VAL A 57 -2.21 2.29 -20.71
N GLN A 58 -1.09 2.66 -20.09
CA GLN A 58 -1.04 3.23 -18.76
C GLN A 58 0.24 4.03 -18.56
N TYR A 59 0.20 4.97 -17.63
CA TYR A 59 1.37 5.56 -17.02
C TYR A 59 1.21 5.55 -15.49
N GLN A 60 2.33 5.55 -14.79
CA GLN A 60 2.40 5.69 -13.33
C GLN A 60 3.52 6.65 -12.96
N VAL A 61 3.34 7.39 -11.87
CA VAL A 61 4.37 8.24 -11.27
C VAL A 61 4.62 7.73 -9.86
N ALA A 62 5.86 7.35 -9.57
CA ALA A 62 6.24 6.74 -8.31
C ALA A 62 7.48 7.40 -7.72
N LEU A 63 7.51 7.57 -6.40
CA LEU A 63 8.71 8.02 -5.70
C LEU A 63 9.70 6.86 -5.64
N VAL A 64 10.88 7.02 -6.24
CA VAL A 64 11.98 6.08 -6.07
C VAL A 64 12.70 6.44 -4.77
N ARG A 65 12.66 5.50 -3.82
CA ARG A 65 13.41 5.62 -2.56
C ARG A 65 14.89 5.45 -2.85
N VAL A 66 15.70 6.43 -2.45
CA VAL A 66 17.11 6.20 -2.13
C VAL A 66 17.14 5.45 -0.80
N GLU A 67 17.94 4.39 -0.73
CA GLU A 67 18.22 3.61 0.47
C GLU A 67 19.02 4.44 1.49
N GLU A 68 18.44 5.49 2.06
CA GLU A 68 19.03 6.13 3.23
C GLU A 68 18.92 5.16 4.41
N SER A 69 19.98 4.38 4.59
CA SER A 69 20.16 3.40 5.66
C SER A 69 18.98 2.44 5.83
N PHE A 70 18.95 1.38 5.03
CA PHE A 70 18.13 0.22 5.37
C PHE A 70 18.71 -0.46 6.61
N VAL A 71 18.30 0.00 7.79
CA VAL A 71 18.60 -0.67 9.07
C VAL A 71 17.46 -1.63 9.34
N LEU A 72 17.78 -2.94 9.35
CA LEU A 72 16.83 -3.93 9.82
C LEU A 72 16.49 -3.65 11.29
N PRO A 73 15.20 -3.59 11.66
CA PRO A 73 14.81 -3.45 13.06
C PRO A 73 15.35 -4.65 13.86
N ALA A 74 16.17 -4.37 14.88
CA ALA A 74 16.92 -5.39 15.63
C ALA A 74 16.03 -6.40 16.40
N SER A 75 14.72 -6.14 16.53
CA SER A 75 13.80 -6.90 17.39
C SER A 75 12.44 -7.20 16.72
N VAL A 76 12.37 -7.26 15.39
CA VAL A 76 11.12 -7.54 14.65
C VAL A 76 11.27 -8.83 13.85
N TYR A 77 10.50 -9.86 14.23
CA TYR A 77 10.63 -11.20 13.66
C TYR A 77 9.59 -11.53 12.58
N GLY A 78 8.62 -10.64 12.32
CA GLY A 78 7.57 -10.84 11.31
C GLY A 78 6.72 -12.11 11.52
N GLY A 79 6.82 -12.72 12.71
CA GLY A 79 6.26 -14.03 13.01
C GLY A 79 4.79 -13.98 13.40
N ARG A 80 4.27 -12.78 13.69
CA ARG A 80 2.89 -12.56 14.11
C ARG A 80 2.13 -11.77 13.06
N THR A 81 0.85 -12.04 12.93
CA THR A 81 -0.04 -11.31 12.04
C THR A 81 -1.38 -11.10 12.75
N LEU A 82 -1.81 -9.85 12.87
CA LEU A 82 -3.16 -9.55 13.30
C LEU A 82 -4.08 -9.68 12.09
N SER A 83 -5.01 -10.62 12.14
CA SER A 83 -6.01 -10.84 11.10
C SER A 83 -7.35 -10.29 11.58
N LEU A 84 -7.86 -9.32 10.84
CA LEU A 84 -9.15 -8.67 11.07
C LEU A 84 -10.14 -9.12 10.00
N SER A 85 -11.36 -9.39 10.41
CA SER A 85 -12.50 -9.63 9.54
C SER A 85 -13.53 -8.55 9.82
N LEU A 86 -13.75 -7.67 8.85
CA LEU A 86 -14.57 -6.46 8.99
C LEU A 86 -15.76 -6.55 8.04
N PRO A 87 -17.01 -6.28 8.47
CA PRO A 87 -18.13 -6.29 7.56
C PRO A 87 -18.00 -5.19 6.50
N ILE A 88 -18.64 -5.40 5.35
CA ILE A 88 -18.74 -4.40 4.29
C ILE A 88 -20.00 -3.57 4.50
N LYS A 89 -19.87 -2.25 4.38
CA LYS A 89 -20.98 -1.31 4.51
C LYS A 89 -22.05 -1.59 3.46
N GLY A 90 -23.30 -1.76 3.89
CA GLY A 90 -24.43 -2.06 3.02
C GLY A 90 -24.56 -3.54 2.62
N ASN A 91 -23.65 -4.42 3.05
CA ASN A 91 -23.75 -5.87 2.82
C ASN A 91 -23.42 -6.65 4.09
N ALA A 92 -24.47 -7.12 4.79
CA ALA A 92 -24.33 -7.83 6.06
C ALA A 92 -23.57 -9.17 5.97
N THR A 93 -23.48 -9.76 4.78
CA THR A 93 -22.85 -11.08 4.58
C THR A 93 -21.39 -10.98 4.13
N LYS A 94 -21.02 -9.91 3.43
CA LYS A 94 -19.67 -9.72 2.91
C LYS A 94 -18.75 -9.16 3.98
N ARG A 95 -17.52 -9.67 4.05
CA ARG A 95 -16.49 -9.20 4.99
C ARG A 95 -15.16 -9.01 4.28
N ALA A 96 -14.46 -7.93 4.62
CA ALA A 96 -13.08 -7.69 4.26
C ALA A 96 -12.14 -8.45 5.20
N ALA A 97 -11.06 -9.00 4.64
CA ALA A 97 -9.94 -9.52 5.41
C ALA A 97 -8.79 -8.50 5.39
N ILE A 98 -8.42 -7.97 6.54
CA ILE A 98 -7.28 -7.07 6.71
C ILE A 98 -6.22 -7.78 7.54
N HIS A 99 -4.97 -7.69 7.10
CA HIS A 99 -3.84 -8.33 7.77
C HIS A 99 -2.77 -7.29 8.11
N ILE A 100 -2.41 -7.22 9.39
CA ILE A 100 -1.34 -6.35 9.87
C ILE A 100 -0.16 -7.25 10.26
N PRO A 101 0.91 -7.32 9.45
CA PRO A 101 2.10 -8.09 9.79
C PRO A 101 2.86 -7.41 10.92
N GLU A 102 3.33 -8.21 11.88
CA GLU A 102 3.95 -7.75 13.13
C GLU A 102 3.22 -6.54 13.77
N PRO A 103 1.98 -6.75 14.26
CA PRO A 103 1.18 -5.69 14.85
C PRO A 103 1.88 -5.08 16.08
N ALA A 104 1.78 -3.76 16.23
CA ALA A 104 2.30 -3.06 17.41
C ALA A 104 1.56 -3.50 18.69
N ASP A 105 2.28 -3.54 19.81
CA ASP A 105 1.73 -3.98 21.11
C ASP A 105 0.53 -3.14 21.58
N THR A 106 0.49 -1.87 21.17
CA THR A 106 -0.59 -0.91 21.40
C THR A 106 -1.93 -1.29 20.73
N LEU A 107 -1.92 -2.28 19.84
CA LEU A 107 -3.13 -2.84 19.22
C LEU A 107 -3.79 -3.92 20.09
N PHE A 108 -3.16 -4.30 21.21
CA PHE A 108 -3.66 -5.32 22.13
C PHE A 108 -4.06 -4.72 23.48
N MET A 109 -4.86 -5.48 24.25
CA MET A 109 -5.35 -5.07 25.57
C MET A 109 -4.28 -5.13 26.66
N GLY A 110 -3.13 -5.74 26.38
CA GLY A 110 -1.96 -5.78 27.25
C GLY A 110 -0.71 -6.06 26.45
N THR A 111 0.46 -5.90 27.06
CA THR A 111 1.79 -6.09 26.44
C THR A 111 2.35 -7.50 26.64
N SER A 112 1.67 -8.36 27.41
CA SER A 112 2.04 -9.75 27.64
C SER A 112 0.84 -10.60 28.10
N GLY A 113 1.03 -11.93 28.13
CA GLY A 113 0.02 -12.88 28.60
C GLY A 113 -1.22 -12.96 27.72
N SER A 114 -2.33 -13.45 28.27
CA SER A 114 -3.59 -13.65 27.53
C SER A 114 -4.19 -12.35 26.97
N ARG A 115 -3.94 -11.21 27.63
CA ARG A 115 -4.38 -9.89 27.13
C ARG A 115 -3.63 -9.45 25.87
N TYR A 116 -2.45 -10.03 25.61
CA TYR A 116 -1.70 -9.80 24.38
C TYR A 116 -2.32 -10.46 23.14
N GLU A 117 -3.24 -11.42 23.33
CA GLU A 117 -3.97 -12.05 22.23
C GLU A 117 -5.32 -11.35 21.96
N THR A 118 -5.72 -10.44 22.85
CA THR A 118 -6.99 -9.72 22.77
C THR A 118 -6.79 -8.36 22.12
N ILE A 119 -7.51 -8.11 21.04
CA ILE A 119 -7.44 -6.84 20.30
C ILE A 119 -8.05 -5.71 21.12
N ASN A 120 -7.35 -4.58 21.18
CA ASN A 120 -7.89 -3.33 21.72
C ASN A 120 -8.61 -2.55 20.62
N TRP A 121 -9.92 -2.76 20.49
CA TRP A 121 -10.77 -2.05 19.51
C TRP A 121 -10.90 -0.54 19.76
N ASN A 122 -10.51 -0.08 20.95
CA ASN A 122 -10.48 1.34 21.31
C ASN A 122 -9.11 1.98 21.06
N SER A 123 -8.14 1.23 20.52
CA SER A 123 -6.83 1.76 20.17
C SER A 123 -6.97 2.83 19.08
N GLY A 124 -6.56 4.07 19.38
CA GLY A 124 -6.60 5.17 18.41
C GLY A 124 -5.81 4.87 17.13
N GLN A 125 -4.71 4.12 17.24
CA GLN A 125 -3.92 3.69 16.08
C GLN A 125 -4.70 2.72 15.18
N LEU A 126 -5.39 1.74 15.78
CA LEU A 126 -6.23 0.82 15.03
C LEU A 126 -7.37 1.58 14.33
N LEU A 127 -8.06 2.45 15.06
CA LEU A 127 -9.17 3.24 14.53
C LEU A 127 -8.73 4.18 13.39
N ASN A 128 -7.55 4.78 13.49
CA ASN A 128 -6.95 5.60 12.43
C ASN A 128 -6.60 4.76 11.20
N TYR A 129 -6.04 3.56 11.39
CA TYR A 129 -5.78 2.66 10.27
C TYR A 129 -7.07 2.19 9.58
N LEU A 130 -8.10 1.82 10.35
CA LEU A 130 -9.41 1.45 9.80
C LEU A 130 -10.14 2.62 9.15
N ASN A 131 -9.91 3.87 9.59
CA ASN A 131 -10.47 5.07 8.96
C ASN A 131 -10.07 5.22 7.49
N LEU A 132 -8.91 4.65 7.09
CA LEU A 132 -8.49 4.64 5.68
C LEU A 132 -9.52 3.98 4.77
N PHE A 133 -10.20 2.92 5.26
CA PHE A 133 -11.14 2.09 4.48
C PHE A 133 -12.62 2.40 4.73
N ASP A 134 -12.92 3.25 5.71
CA ASP A 134 -14.29 3.65 6.07
C ASP A 134 -14.62 5.04 5.49
N ALA A 135 -13.72 6.01 5.69
CA ALA A 135 -14.04 7.41 5.48
C ALA A 135 -13.64 7.95 4.10
N ALA A 136 -12.44 7.68 3.57
CA ALA A 136 -12.02 8.46 2.40
C ALA A 136 -10.81 7.98 1.57
N TYR A 137 -9.80 7.35 2.17
CA TYR A 137 -8.48 7.33 1.53
C TYR A 137 -8.25 6.13 0.61
N CYS A 138 -8.82 4.98 0.95
CA CYS A 138 -8.63 3.75 0.19
C CYS A 138 -9.94 2.97 0.10
N TYR A 139 -10.24 2.47 -1.09
CA TYR A 139 -11.27 1.47 -1.26
C TYR A 139 -10.70 0.08 -0.98
N LEU A 140 -11.57 -0.81 -0.51
CA LEU A 140 -11.34 -2.25 -0.64
C LEU A 140 -11.61 -2.68 -2.09
N ALA A 141 -11.55 -3.99 -2.36
CA ALA A 141 -11.95 -4.53 -3.64
C ALA A 141 -13.32 -3.99 -4.07
N ASP A 142 -13.47 -3.69 -5.36
CA ASP A 142 -14.72 -3.24 -5.98
C ASP A 142 -15.30 -1.91 -5.45
N GLY A 143 -14.46 -1.02 -4.92
CA GLY A 143 -14.93 0.29 -4.44
C GLY A 143 -15.64 0.24 -3.08
N GLU A 144 -15.53 -0.88 -2.37
CA GLU A 144 -16.24 -1.11 -1.12
C GLU A 144 -15.57 -0.45 0.08
N ARG A 145 -16.36 -0.28 1.14
CA ARG A 145 -15.95 0.29 2.42
C ARG A 145 -16.32 -0.64 3.57
N ILE A 146 -15.53 -0.59 4.64
CA ILE A 146 -15.84 -1.36 5.86
C ILE A 146 -16.96 -0.71 6.66
N ASP A 147 -17.66 -1.52 7.44
CA ASP A 147 -18.44 -1.10 8.61
C ASP A 147 -17.69 -1.50 9.88
N ARG A 148 -17.79 -0.67 10.91
CA ARG A 148 -17.15 -0.88 12.23
C ARG A 148 -18.04 -1.64 13.20
N LYS A 149 -19.28 -1.94 12.81
CA LYS A 149 -20.14 -2.84 13.59
C LYS A 149 -19.59 -4.25 13.50
N ASP A 150 -19.70 -5.03 14.57
CA ASP A 150 -19.38 -6.46 14.60
C ASP A 150 -17.99 -6.83 14.02
N MET A 151 -16.99 -5.98 14.28
CA MET A 151 -15.60 -6.27 13.91
C MET A 151 -15.11 -7.49 14.66
N ARG A 152 -14.32 -8.32 13.96
CA ARG A 152 -13.71 -9.52 14.53
C ARG A 152 -12.24 -9.54 14.18
N GLY A 153 -11.45 -10.18 15.01
CA GLY A 153 -10.06 -10.42 14.68
C GLY A 153 -9.38 -11.38 15.64
N LYS A 154 -8.19 -11.81 15.24
CA LYS A 154 -7.33 -12.70 16.02
C LYS A 154 -5.88 -12.50 15.65
N VAL A 155 -4.99 -12.82 16.59
CA VAL A 155 -3.56 -12.95 16.30
C VAL A 155 -3.29 -14.34 15.72
N VAL A 156 -2.53 -14.39 14.64
CA VAL A 156 -2.05 -15.62 14.01
C VAL A 156 -0.54 -15.61 14.08
N THR A 157 0.02 -16.61 14.75
CA THR A 157 1.47 -16.83 14.80
C THR A 157 1.87 -17.83 13.73
N LYS A 158 2.76 -17.42 12.82
CA LYS A 158 3.31 -18.32 11.80
C LYS A 158 4.32 -19.26 12.47
N LYS A 159 4.14 -20.57 12.30
CA LYS A 159 5.16 -21.55 12.65
C LYS A 159 6.29 -21.46 11.61
N THR A 160 7.48 -21.07 12.04
CA THR A 160 8.68 -21.15 11.20
C THR A 160 8.99 -22.63 10.95
N ARG A 161 8.88 -23.08 9.70
CA ARG A 161 9.39 -24.40 9.31
C ARG A 161 10.90 -24.27 9.15
N LYS A 162 11.68 -24.96 9.99
CA LYS A 162 13.12 -25.14 9.76
C LYS A 162 13.26 -25.84 8.41
N ARG A 163 13.95 -25.19 7.47
CA ARG A 163 14.45 -25.84 6.25
C ARG A 163 15.81 -26.46 6.56
#